data_AF-A0A9D9QHD8-F1
#
_entry.id   AF-A0A9D9QHD8-F1
#
_cell.length_a   1.000
_cell.length_b   1.000
_cell.length_c   1.000
_cell.angle_alpha   90.00
_cell.angle_beta   90.00
_cell.angle_gamma   90.00
#
_symmetry.space_group_name_H-M   'P 1'
#
loop_
_entity.id
_entity.type
_entity.pdbx_description
1 polymer ?
#
loop_
_entity_poly.entity_id
_entity_poly.type
_entity_poly.pdbx_seq_one_letter_code
_entity_poly.pdbx_strand_id
1 'polypeptide(L)'
;MKNTNGFTLLELLIAAMLVAVLAMFATLAFRQTSSDIRLQDAKNRADNIAMAVQRFVMEYEGGVLENLQHDGNVELTNPTSATLGACNSANPFLPVVGGKSSLQNLVNCGLLEYRAYLDGNFSFKYNYVGSGFEICVCGTSGKLSSKYKCSEGYNYCTDGENHTEQFGS
;
A
#
# COMPACT_ATOMS: atom_id res chain seq x y z
N MET A 1 5.45 47.01 -43.86
CA MET A 1 6.82 46.45 -43.73
C MET A 1 6.88 45.68 -42.43
N LYS A 2 7.03 44.35 -42.48
CA LYS A 2 7.09 43.48 -41.30
C LYS A 2 8.52 43.56 -40.75
N ASN A 3 8.66 44.17 -39.57
CA ASN A 3 9.93 44.25 -38.86
C ASN A 3 10.22 42.87 -38.25
N THR A 4 10.93 42.01 -38.99
CA THR A 4 11.45 40.75 -38.45
C THR A 4 12.73 41.07 -37.69
N ASN A 5 12.58 41.44 -36.41
CA ASN A 5 13.69 41.42 -35.47
C ASN A 5 14.15 39.96 -35.37
N GLY A 6 15.26 39.63 -36.02
CA GLY A 6 15.85 38.30 -35.95
C GLY A 6 16.27 38.00 -34.52
N PHE A 7 15.79 36.88 -33.97
CA PHE A 7 16.22 36.37 -32.68
C PHE A 7 17.74 36.28 -32.66
N THR A 8 18.40 37.01 -31.76
CA THR A 8 19.85 36.93 -31.66
C THR A 8 20.22 35.55 -31.10
N LEU A 9 21.28 34.94 -31.61
CA LEU A 9 21.76 33.62 -31.16
C LEU A 9 21.98 33.59 -29.64
N LEU A 10 22.36 34.74 -29.06
CA LEU A 10 22.54 34.95 -27.63
C LEU A 10 21.23 34.87 -26.83
N GLU A 11 20.13 35.42 -27.35
CA GLU A 11 18.82 35.38 -26.71
C GLU A 11 18.27 33.95 -26.64
N LEU A 12 18.49 33.17 -27.71
CA LEU A 12 18.16 31.73 -27.72
C LEU A 12 18.99 30.95 -26.69
N LEU A 13 20.28 31.30 -26.53
CA LEU A 13 21.19 30.62 -25.61
C LEU A 13 20.83 30.89 -24.14
N ILE A 14 20.47 32.13 -23.82
CA ILE A 14 19.99 32.50 -22.47
C ILE A 14 18.67 31.77 -22.18
N ALA A 15 17.73 31.75 -23.13
CA ALA A 15 16.47 31.04 -22.97
C ALA A 15 16.69 29.54 -22.72
N ALA A 16 17.60 28.90 -23.47
CA ALA A 16 17.92 27.49 -23.30
C ALA A 16 18.54 27.18 -21.91
N MET A 17 19.44 28.04 -21.42
CA MET A 17 20.00 27.89 -20.06
C MET A 17 18.94 28.01 -18.98
N LEU A 18 18.04 29.00 -19.08
CA LEU A 18 16.96 29.18 -18.12
C LEU A 18 16.04 27.96 -18.07
N VAL A 19 15.68 27.41 -19.23
CA VAL A 19 14.88 26.19 -19.32
C VAL A 19 15.61 24.99 -18.71
N ALA A 20 16.91 24.84 -18.96
CA ALA A 20 17.70 23.73 -18.40
C ALA A 20 17.76 23.76 -16.87
N VAL A 21 17.95 24.95 -16.27
CA VAL A 21 17.97 25.13 -14.81
C VAL A 21 16.60 24.84 -14.21
N LEU A 22 15.53 25.36 -14.81
CA LEU A 22 14.15 25.11 -14.37
C LEU A 22 13.80 23.61 -14.45
N ALA A 23 14.20 22.93 -15.51
CA ALA A 23 13.96 21.50 -15.68
C ALA A 23 14.65 20.65 -14.59
N MET A 24 15.86 21.02 -14.17
CA MET A 24 16.55 20.33 -13.07
C MET A 24 15.80 20.46 -11.75
N PHE A 25 15.38 21.67 -11.36
CA PHE A 25 14.60 21.88 -10.14
C PHE A 25 13.25 21.15 -10.18
N ALA A 26 12.54 21.23 -11.31
CA ALA A 26 11.27 20.53 -11.52
C ALA A 26 11.43 19.01 -11.37
N THR A 27 12.52 18.43 -11.89
CA THR A 27 12.78 16.98 -11.82
C THR A 27 12.99 16.50 -10.39
N LEU A 28 13.73 17.26 -9.57
CA LEU A 28 13.98 16.89 -8.17
C LEU A 28 12.70 16.95 -7.33
N ALA A 29 11.92 18.04 -7.48
CA ALA A 29 10.64 18.20 -6.79
C ALA A 29 9.65 17.09 -7.20
N PHE A 30 9.51 16.84 -8.51
CA PHE A 30 8.56 15.85 -9.02
C PHE A 30 8.83 14.43 -8.51
N ARG A 31 10.10 14.03 -8.38
CA ARG A 31 10.46 12.71 -7.84
C ARG A 31 9.96 12.51 -6.41
N GLN A 32 10.17 13.52 -5.55
CA GLN A 32 9.72 13.47 -4.15
C GLN A 32 8.18 13.46 -4.07
N THR A 33 7.51 14.36 -4.80
CA THR A 33 6.04 14.41 -4.82
C THR A 33 5.44 13.08 -5.30
N SER A 34 6.03 12.45 -6.31
CA SER A 34 5.53 11.17 -6.84
C SER A 34 5.63 10.02 -5.83
N SER A 35 6.66 9.99 -4.98
CA SER A 35 6.77 8.97 -3.93
C SER A 35 5.76 9.18 -2.83
N ASP A 36 5.48 10.44 -2.48
CA ASP A 36 4.58 10.80 -1.39
C ASP A 36 3.12 10.50 -1.78
N ILE A 37 2.73 10.79 -3.02
CA ILE A 37 1.41 10.42 -3.57
C ILE A 37 1.20 8.91 -3.52
N ARG A 38 2.22 8.14 -3.93
CA ARG A 38 2.13 6.67 -3.92
C ARG A 38 2.01 6.12 -2.51
N LEU A 39 2.72 6.71 -1.54
CA LEU A 39 2.57 6.33 -0.15
C LEU A 39 1.16 6.63 0.35
N GLN A 40 0.63 7.82 0.05
CA GLN A 40 -0.72 8.18 0.47
C GLN A 40 -1.79 7.24 -0.13
N ASP A 41 -1.65 6.86 -1.40
CA ASP A 41 -2.51 5.85 -2.02
C ASP A 41 -2.39 4.50 -1.30
N ALA A 42 -1.17 4.08 -0.93
CA ALA A 42 -0.96 2.87 -0.17
C ALA A 42 -1.58 2.94 1.23
N LYS A 43 -1.51 4.08 1.93
CA LYS A 43 -2.18 4.26 3.24
C LYS A 43 -3.69 4.12 3.11
N ASN A 44 -4.29 4.79 2.13
CA ASN A 44 -5.74 4.68 1.88
C ASN A 44 -6.17 3.24 1.58
N ARG A 45 -5.32 2.47 0.87
CA ARG A 45 -5.57 1.04 0.63
C ARG A 45 -5.47 0.22 1.91
N ALA A 46 -4.50 0.51 2.78
CA ALA A 46 -4.38 -0.13 4.08
C ALA A 46 -5.64 0.11 4.95
N ASP A 47 -6.17 1.34 4.96
CA ASP A 47 -7.42 1.68 5.65
C ASP A 47 -8.61 0.87 5.07
N ASN A 48 -8.74 0.79 3.74
CA ASN A 48 -9.79 0.01 3.09
C ASN A 48 -9.70 -1.48 3.45
N ILE A 49 -8.49 -2.04 3.54
CA ILE A 49 -8.26 -3.41 3.98
C ILE A 49 -8.66 -3.58 5.44
N ALA A 50 -8.28 -2.63 6.31
CA ALA A 50 -8.61 -2.67 7.73
C ALA A 50 -10.14 -2.64 7.94
N MET A 51 -10.85 -1.77 7.22
CA MET A 51 -12.31 -1.73 7.24
C MET A 51 -12.95 -3.04 6.72
N ALA A 52 -12.36 -3.67 5.69
CA ALA A 52 -12.85 -4.96 5.19
C ALA A 52 -12.68 -6.07 6.22
N VAL A 53 -11.55 -6.08 6.94
CA VAL A 53 -11.33 -6.99 8.07
C VAL A 53 -12.34 -6.73 9.18
N GLN A 54 -12.57 -5.48 9.56
CA GLN A 54 -13.54 -5.13 10.61
C GLN A 54 -14.95 -5.61 10.24
N ARG A 55 -15.38 -5.39 8.99
CA ARG A 55 -16.67 -5.88 8.49
C ARG A 55 -16.76 -7.40 8.55
N PHE A 56 -15.69 -8.11 8.18
CA PHE A 56 -15.64 -9.56 8.29
C PHE A 56 -15.82 -10.02 9.74
N VAL A 57 -15.18 -9.37 10.71
CA VAL A 57 -15.33 -9.72 12.13
C VAL A 57 -16.75 -9.44 12.63
N MET A 58 -17.39 -8.36 12.18
CA MET A 58 -18.76 -8.01 12.59
C MET A 58 -19.82 -8.91 11.96
N GLU A 59 -19.66 -9.27 10.69
CA GLU A 59 -20.64 -10.05 9.93
C GLU A 59 -20.62 -11.55 10.32
N TYR A 60 -19.47 -12.05 10.76
CA TYR A 60 -19.27 -13.44 11.14
C TYR A 60 -19.00 -13.52 12.65
N GLU A 61 -20.05 -13.37 13.47
CA GLU A 61 -20.06 -13.36 14.94
C GLU A 61 -19.03 -14.35 15.55
N GLY A 62 -17.98 -13.82 16.20
CA GLY A 62 -16.99 -14.64 16.87
C GLY A 62 -15.95 -15.27 15.93
N GLY A 63 -15.77 -14.72 14.73
CA GLY A 63 -14.63 -14.89 13.84
C GLY A 63 -13.31 -14.57 14.52
N VAL A 64 -12.88 -15.44 15.43
CA VAL A 64 -11.55 -15.45 16.03
C VAL A 64 -10.50 -15.31 14.92
N LEU A 65 -9.92 -14.10 14.83
CA LEU A 65 -8.82 -13.77 13.93
C LEU A 65 -7.54 -14.58 14.25
N GLU A 66 -7.57 -15.43 15.29
CA GLU A 66 -6.47 -16.31 15.73
C GLU A 66 -5.95 -17.23 14.61
N ASN A 67 -6.71 -17.49 13.53
CA ASN A 67 -6.21 -18.27 12.39
C ASN A 67 -5.63 -17.44 11.23
N LEU A 68 -5.70 -16.09 11.29
CA LEU A 68 -4.79 -15.23 10.50
C LEU A 68 -3.37 -15.25 11.07
N GLN A 69 -3.19 -15.94 12.19
CA GLN A 69 -1.96 -16.00 12.95
C GLN A 69 -1.40 -17.43 12.89
N HIS A 70 -0.50 -17.69 11.94
CA HIS A 70 0.65 -18.52 12.29
C HIS A 70 1.90 -18.12 11.51
N ASP A 71 2.74 -17.41 12.26
CA ASP A 71 4.19 -17.31 12.12
C ASP A 71 4.72 -16.38 11.02
N GLY A 72 5.18 -15.21 11.47
CA GLY A 72 5.96 -14.25 10.68
C GLY A 72 5.12 -13.45 9.68
N ASN A 73 5.47 -12.18 9.52
CA ASN A 73 5.19 -11.35 8.35
C ASN A 73 4.50 -12.10 7.19
N VAL A 74 3.17 -12.16 7.16
CA VAL A 74 2.47 -12.70 5.99
C VAL A 74 2.54 -11.61 4.93
N GLU A 75 3.63 -11.63 4.15
CA GLU A 75 3.68 -10.88 2.90
C GLU A 75 2.51 -11.35 2.06
N LEU A 76 1.67 -10.41 1.66
CA LEU A 76 0.48 -10.68 0.88
C LEU A 76 0.89 -10.97 -0.56
N THR A 77 1.43 -12.16 -0.78
CA THR A 77 1.70 -12.68 -2.10
C THR A 77 0.43 -13.24 -2.71
N ASN A 78 0.29 -13.00 -4.01
CA ASN A 78 -0.76 -13.50 -4.88
C ASN A 78 -1.07 -14.99 -4.59
N PRO A 79 -2.29 -15.36 -4.16
CA PRO A 79 -2.57 -16.69 -3.69
C PRO A 79 -2.68 -17.66 -4.87
N THR A 80 -1.74 -18.58 -4.96
CA THR A 80 -1.97 -19.82 -5.69
C THR A 80 -2.83 -20.71 -4.80
N SER A 81 -4.14 -20.72 -5.08
CA SER A 81 -5.11 -21.73 -4.63
C SER A 81 -5.50 -21.69 -3.15
N ALA A 82 -6.32 -20.71 -2.75
CA ALA A 82 -7.22 -20.87 -1.60
C ALA A 82 -8.53 -21.52 -2.08
N THR A 83 -8.79 -22.74 -1.63
CA THR A 83 -10.03 -23.50 -1.92
C THR A 83 -11.27 -22.73 -1.44
N LEU A 84 -12.23 -22.61 -2.36
CA LEU A 84 -13.57 -22.02 -2.17
C LEU A 84 -14.26 -22.59 -0.92
N GLY A 85 -14.42 -21.78 0.13
CA GLY A 85 -15.21 -22.16 1.30
C GLY A 85 -15.35 -21.12 2.42
N ALA A 86 -14.90 -19.87 2.23
CA ALA A 86 -14.65 -18.95 3.35
C ALA A 86 -15.85 -18.07 3.81
N CYS A 87 -17.02 -18.17 3.16
CA CYS A 87 -18.09 -17.17 3.33
C CYS A 87 -19.47 -17.81 3.53
N ASN A 88 -19.54 -18.86 4.36
CA ASN A 88 -20.82 -19.47 4.72
C ASN A 88 -21.12 -19.22 6.21
N SER A 89 -22.26 -18.58 6.47
CA SER A 89 -22.81 -18.30 7.80
C SER A 89 -23.11 -19.54 8.65
N ALA A 90 -23.11 -20.73 8.05
CA ALA A 90 -23.40 -22.00 8.72
C ALA A 90 -22.18 -22.67 9.38
N ASN A 91 -20.94 -22.30 8.98
CA ASN A 91 -19.69 -22.77 9.58
C ASN A 91 -18.57 -21.78 9.19
N PRO A 92 -18.46 -20.61 9.85
CA PRO A 92 -17.37 -19.67 9.60
C PRO A 92 -15.98 -20.22 9.97
N PHE A 93 -15.96 -21.37 10.67
CA PHE A 93 -14.78 -22.13 11.04
C PHE A 93 -14.91 -23.59 10.63
N LEU A 94 -14.50 -23.93 9.42
CA LEU A 94 -13.61 -25.08 9.37
C LEU A 94 -12.21 -24.48 9.48
N PRO A 95 -11.46 -24.75 10.57
CA PRO A 95 -10.03 -24.49 10.54
C PRO A 95 -9.53 -25.18 9.28
N VAL A 96 -9.02 -24.42 8.32
CA VAL A 96 -8.12 -25.03 7.35
C VAL A 96 -6.97 -25.50 8.23
N VAL A 97 -6.97 -26.80 8.54
CA VAL A 97 -5.97 -27.42 9.39
C VAL A 97 -4.62 -27.14 8.73
N GLY A 98 -3.88 -26.16 9.25
CA GLY A 98 -2.61 -25.68 8.69
C GLY A 98 -2.68 -24.64 7.56
N GLY A 99 -3.85 -24.04 7.27
CA GLY A 99 -4.00 -23.05 6.19
C GLY A 99 -4.06 -21.62 6.71
N LYS A 100 -3.06 -20.81 6.34
CA LYS A 100 -3.03 -19.37 6.56
C LYS A 100 -4.31 -18.74 5.99
N SER A 101 -5.18 -18.15 6.82
CA SER A 101 -6.18 -17.26 6.26
C SER A 101 -5.45 -16.06 5.64
N SER A 102 -5.88 -15.66 4.46
CA SER A 102 -5.24 -14.61 3.67
C SER A 102 -6.30 -13.59 3.30
N LEU A 103 -5.91 -12.37 2.91
CA LEU A 103 -6.84 -11.35 2.38
C LEU A 103 -7.69 -11.87 1.21
N GLN A 104 -7.27 -12.96 0.56
CA GLN A 104 -8.08 -13.66 -0.44
C GLN A 104 -9.43 -14.11 0.10
N ASN A 105 -9.56 -14.41 1.39
CA ASN A 105 -10.85 -14.72 1.99
C ASN A 105 -11.76 -13.49 1.99
N LEU A 106 -11.23 -12.30 2.28
CA LEU A 106 -12.00 -11.05 2.16
C LEU A 106 -12.44 -10.79 0.72
N VAL A 107 -11.59 -11.11 -0.26
CA VAL A 107 -11.95 -11.03 -1.69
C VAL A 107 -13.02 -12.05 -2.05
N ASN A 108 -12.86 -13.30 -1.61
CA ASN A 108 -13.81 -14.37 -1.86
C ASN A 108 -15.17 -14.08 -1.20
N CYS A 109 -15.18 -13.33 -0.09
CA CYS A 109 -16.40 -12.88 0.60
C CYS A 109 -16.95 -11.56 0.06
N GLY A 110 -16.34 -10.98 -0.98
CA GLY A 110 -16.80 -9.74 -1.58
C GLY A 110 -16.61 -8.49 -0.71
N LEU A 111 -15.83 -8.59 0.37
CA LEU A 111 -15.55 -7.50 1.29
C LEU A 111 -14.36 -6.65 0.86
N LEU A 112 -13.49 -7.19 0.01
CA LEU A 112 -12.30 -6.51 -0.48
C LEU A 112 -12.13 -6.74 -1.99
N GLU A 113 -11.73 -5.73 -2.74
CA GLU A 113 -11.39 -5.91 -4.14
C GLU A 113 -10.04 -6.61 -4.29
N TYR A 114 -9.92 -7.54 -5.25
CA TYR A 114 -8.69 -8.28 -5.51
C TYR A 114 -7.45 -7.39 -5.73
N ARG A 115 -7.63 -6.19 -6.28
CA ARG A 115 -6.54 -5.24 -6.54
C ARG A 115 -6.21 -4.32 -5.36
N ALA A 116 -7.00 -4.35 -4.29
CA ALA A 116 -6.84 -3.43 -3.17
C ALA A 116 -5.51 -3.61 -2.43
N TYR A 117 -4.99 -4.83 -2.39
CA TYR A 117 -3.74 -5.18 -1.70
C TYR A 117 -2.59 -5.58 -2.64
N LEU A 118 -2.83 -5.58 -3.95
CA LEU A 118 -1.81 -5.85 -4.97
C LEU A 118 -1.12 -4.54 -5.36
N ASP A 119 0.02 -4.26 -4.74
CA ASP A 119 0.86 -3.13 -5.11
C ASP A 119 2.28 -3.60 -5.46
N GLY A 120 2.80 -3.14 -6.59
CA GLY A 120 4.16 -3.48 -7.04
C GLY A 120 5.25 -2.67 -6.33
N ASN A 121 4.87 -1.70 -5.49
CA ASN A 121 5.78 -0.86 -4.74
C ASN A 121 5.67 -1.04 -3.23
N PHE A 122 4.50 -1.41 -2.71
CA PHE A 122 4.25 -1.59 -1.29
C PHE A 122 3.80 -3.01 -0.97
N SER A 123 4.26 -3.53 0.17
CA SER A 123 3.70 -4.73 0.77
C SER A 123 2.74 -4.31 1.87
N PHE A 124 1.57 -4.95 1.90
CA PHE A 124 0.70 -4.89 3.06
C PHE A 124 0.93 -6.15 3.90
N LYS A 125 0.64 -6.07 5.19
CA LYS A 125 0.78 -7.15 6.17
C LYS A 125 -0.36 -7.04 7.16
N TYR A 126 -0.89 -8.18 7.55
CA TYR A 126 -1.86 -8.27 8.64
C TYR A 126 -1.11 -8.64 9.92
N ASN A 127 -1.30 -7.85 10.98
CA ASN A 127 -0.77 -8.13 12.31
C ASN A 127 -1.93 -8.23 13.30
N TYR A 128 -1.87 -9.23 14.17
CA TYR A 128 -2.77 -9.33 15.31
C TYR A 128 -2.07 -8.71 16.53
N VAL A 129 -2.68 -7.71 17.15
CA VAL A 129 -2.09 -6.94 18.25
C VAL A 129 -3.03 -6.95 19.45
N GLY A 130 -2.64 -7.67 20.51
CA GLY A 130 -3.47 -7.84 21.69
C GLY A 130 -4.76 -8.60 21.37
N SER A 131 -5.92 -7.94 21.52
CA SER A 131 -7.24 -8.45 21.14
C SER A 131 -7.75 -7.89 19.81
N GLY A 132 -6.96 -7.05 19.13
CA GLY A 132 -7.33 -6.34 17.91
C GLY A 132 -6.47 -6.73 16.72
N PHE A 133 -6.64 -6.02 15.61
CA PHE A 133 -5.86 -6.21 14.40
C PHE A 133 -5.30 -4.89 13.90
N GLU A 134 -4.22 -4.94 13.14
CA GLU A 134 -3.72 -3.81 12.38
C GLU A 134 -3.26 -4.29 10.99
N ILE A 135 -3.40 -3.43 10.00
CA ILE A 135 -2.85 -3.58 8.66
C ILE A 135 -1.64 -2.67 8.55
N CYS A 136 -0.48 -3.27 8.35
CA CYS A 136 0.77 -2.56 8.15
C CYS A 136 1.13 -2.49 6.67
N VAL A 137 1.71 -1.38 6.24
CA VAL A 137 2.21 -1.15 4.88
C VAL A 137 3.62 -0.59 4.92
N CYS A 138 4.47 -1.13 4.07
CA CYS A 138 5.83 -0.62 3.90
C CYS A 138 6.30 -0.81 2.46
N GLY A 139 7.23 0.05 2.01
CA GLY A 139 7.73 0.04 0.63
C GLY A 139 8.74 -1.07 0.37
N THR A 140 8.55 -1.84 -0.69
CA THR A 140 9.44 -2.93 -1.12
C THR A 140 10.16 -2.63 -2.43
N SER A 141 9.65 -1.70 -3.24
CA SER A 141 10.22 -1.39 -4.55
C SER A 141 11.44 -0.47 -4.49
N GLY A 142 12.43 -0.77 -5.34
CA GLY A 142 13.57 0.10 -5.59
C GLY A 142 13.21 1.46 -6.21
N LYS A 143 11.97 1.63 -6.70
CA LYS A 143 11.46 2.89 -7.25
C LYS A 143 10.96 3.87 -6.18
N LEU A 144 10.81 3.41 -4.94
CA LEU A 144 10.43 4.27 -3.83
C LEU A 144 11.66 4.93 -3.20
N SER A 145 11.45 6.11 -2.62
CA SER A 145 12.46 6.75 -1.80
C SER A 145 12.85 5.85 -0.62
N SER A 146 14.13 5.87 -0.22
CA SER A 146 14.63 5.07 0.90
C SER A 146 13.83 5.30 2.18
N LYS A 147 13.40 6.54 2.44
CA LYS A 147 12.54 6.90 3.60
C LYS A 147 11.25 6.08 3.76
N TYR A 148 10.78 5.42 2.71
CA TYR A 148 9.54 4.64 2.72
C TYR A 148 9.77 3.13 2.61
N LYS A 149 11.03 2.68 2.61
CA LYS A 149 11.33 1.27 2.47
C LYS A 149 11.25 0.54 3.80
N CYS A 150 10.71 -0.68 3.78
CA CYS A 150 10.73 -1.58 4.94
C CYS A 150 12.18 -1.80 5.43
N SER A 151 13.15 -1.85 4.50
CA SER A 151 14.57 -2.04 4.81
C SER A 151 15.19 -0.91 5.63
N GLU A 152 14.62 0.29 5.54
CA GLU A 152 15.05 1.48 6.29
C GLU A 152 14.17 1.68 7.54
N GLY A 153 13.42 0.67 7.96
CA GLY A 153 12.57 0.71 9.15
C GLY A 153 11.26 1.49 8.99
N TYR A 154 10.87 1.88 7.77
CA TYR A 154 9.57 2.51 7.56
C TYR A 154 8.43 1.49 7.71
N ASN A 155 7.44 1.83 8.51
CA ASN A 155 6.21 1.06 8.64
C ASN A 155 5.03 1.96 9.02
N TYR A 156 3.92 1.84 8.30
CA TYR A 156 2.66 2.48 8.64
C TYR A 156 1.62 1.42 8.95
N CYS A 157 1.00 1.46 10.12
CA CYS A 157 0.01 0.49 10.56
C CYS A 157 -1.31 1.18 10.93
N THR A 158 -2.43 0.52 10.64
CA THR A 158 -3.77 1.03 10.96
C THR A 158 -4.75 -0.08 11.28
N ASP A 159 -5.65 0.16 12.23
CA ASP A 159 -6.81 -0.70 12.54
C ASP A 159 -8.11 -0.18 11.88
N GLY A 160 -8.03 0.90 11.09
CA GLY A 160 -9.16 1.61 10.49
C GLY A 160 -9.63 2.84 11.27
N GLU A 161 -9.23 2.98 12.53
CA GLU A 161 -9.56 4.13 13.40
C GLU A 161 -8.31 4.86 13.90
N ASN A 162 -7.30 4.09 14.27
CA ASN A 162 -6.00 4.53 14.73
C ASN A 162 -4.96 4.29 13.65
N HIS A 163 -3.94 5.16 13.66
CA HIS A 163 -2.83 5.08 12.72
C HIS A 163 -1.52 5.25 13.49
N THR A 164 -0.57 4.37 13.21
CA THR A 164 0.80 4.43 13.73
C THR A 164 1.74 4.54 12.55
N GLU A 165 2.58 5.55 12.52
CA GLU A 165 3.62 5.69 11.51
C GLU A 165 4.98 5.71 12.18
N GLN A 166 5.85 4.80 11.76
CA GLN A 166 7.21 4.69 12.24
C GLN A 166 8.17 4.93 11.08
N PHE A 167 9.14 5.81 11.32
CA PHE A 167 10.30 6.01 10.47
C PHE A 167 11.49 5.40 11.19
N GLY A 168 12.33 4.66 10.47
CA GLY A 168 13.50 4.01 11.06
C GLY A 168 14.42 4.99 11.79
N SER A 169 15.06 4.44 12.83
CA SER A 169 16.01 5.08 13.74
C SER A 169 17.35 5.38 13.10
#